data_AF-N1MR19-F1
#
_entry.id   AF-N1MR19-F1
#
_cell.length_a   1.000
_cell.length_b   1.000
_cell.length_c   1.000
_cell.angle_alpha   90.00
_cell.angle_beta   90.00
_cell.angle_gamma   90.00
#
_symmetry.space_group_name_H-M   'P 1'
#
loop_
_entity.id
_entity.type
_entity.pdbx_description
1 polymer ?
#
loop_
_entity_poly.entity_id
_entity_poly.type
_entity_poly.pdbx_seq_one_letter_code
_entity_poly.pdbx_strand_id
1 'polypeptide(L)'
;MGVATAGRRELAGKRMGLRGVGVRGVALPLLALALPGCASMTQQRIGIGEEPIVVGPPVRDNRTPMDAALACYAGWLGSRGNKPPVIAVGDVRDYTGKYSVNEGNAITQGGALMVASALGKLRGSVRIAERFDPVIAERELAYADRRQLGDGKVHDLAGPSGRQVVPWLPYFGGSIAASDYYIVGGITELNYDIRSGGIETGVNSVGPKARTYTQSVALDLRIVDTRSLLVVRTVSLTKQFTGYETGFGIFRFFGSNLFDINIGAKGQEPLQLGIRTALEEATMRLIGAVARVDPEPCMSQASWAASVPLAPSVQGIAATSTLRQRLAADGPALNGPAGGGDDSAAVDVPLLFETGVDSLQGGAEAAIDRIVAAAKHGGVFVTLLARDSETLDPKARAALTDRRIAALTVALTKQGLAASAISPVWRPDPTDPAIQRVGAGLQRLARLRIG
;
A
#
# COMPACT_ATOMS: atom_id res chain seq x y z
N MET A 1 3.08 -47.50 -89.15
CA MET A 1 2.30 -48.65 -88.63
C MET A 1 1.37 -48.12 -87.54
N GLY A 2 0.07 -47.94 -87.73
CA GLY A 2 -0.75 -48.25 -88.90
C GLY A 2 -1.72 -49.40 -88.67
N VAL A 3 -2.66 -49.26 -87.73
CA VAL A 3 -3.94 -49.97 -87.73
C VAL A 3 -5.03 -48.99 -87.30
N ALA A 4 -6.00 -48.76 -88.17
CA ALA A 4 -7.24 -48.07 -87.87
C ALA A 4 -8.40 -48.98 -88.32
N THR A 5 -9.39 -49.19 -87.45
CA THR A 5 -10.60 -49.94 -87.81
C THR A 5 -11.85 -49.28 -87.25
N ALA A 6 -12.61 -48.70 -88.18
CA ALA A 6 -14.07 -48.60 -88.25
C ALA A 6 -14.90 -48.50 -86.96
N GLY A 7 -15.63 -47.38 -86.81
CA GLY A 7 -16.70 -47.25 -85.83
C GLY A 7 -18.10 -47.55 -86.41
N ARG A 8 -19.11 -47.47 -85.54
CA ARG A 8 -20.53 -47.29 -85.91
C ARG A 8 -21.22 -46.36 -84.90
N ARG A 9 -22.10 -45.50 -85.40
CA ARG A 9 -23.10 -44.75 -84.63
C ARG A 9 -24.21 -45.75 -84.23
N GLU A 10 -24.90 -45.67 -83.09
CA GLU A 10 -26.01 -44.77 -82.71
C GLU A 10 -26.52 -45.18 -81.30
N LEU A 11 -27.45 -44.52 -80.58
CA LEU A 11 -28.37 -43.41 -80.90
C LEU A 11 -28.58 -42.49 -79.64
N ALA A 12 -29.80 -42.00 -79.42
CA ALA A 12 -30.21 -40.99 -78.44
C ALA A 12 -30.59 -41.51 -77.05
N GLY A 13 -30.29 -40.72 -76.01
CA GLY A 13 -30.75 -40.93 -74.62
C GLY A 13 -31.06 -39.61 -73.91
N LYS A 14 -32.21 -39.00 -74.20
CA LYS A 14 -32.63 -37.71 -73.63
C LYS A 14 -33.35 -37.90 -72.29
N ARG A 15 -32.77 -37.43 -71.18
CA ARG A 15 -33.51 -37.18 -69.92
C ARG A 15 -33.24 -35.77 -69.41
N MET A 16 -34.31 -34.98 -69.39
CA MET A 16 -34.34 -33.64 -68.83
C MET A 16 -34.84 -33.76 -67.39
N GLY A 17 -34.07 -33.28 -66.41
CA GLY A 17 -34.38 -33.36 -64.98
C GLY A 17 -33.99 -32.07 -64.29
N LEU A 18 -34.97 -31.23 -63.99
CA LEU A 18 -34.78 -29.89 -63.45
C LEU A 18 -34.66 -29.91 -61.91
N ARG A 19 -33.97 -28.89 -61.38
CA ARG A 19 -34.01 -28.37 -59.99
C ARG A 19 -33.31 -29.18 -58.89
N GLY A 20 -32.44 -28.45 -58.18
CA GLY A 20 -31.77 -28.89 -56.95
C GLY A 20 -30.83 -27.78 -56.44
N VAL A 21 -31.39 -26.67 -55.93
CA VAL A 21 -30.58 -25.62 -55.28
C VAL A 21 -30.10 -26.14 -53.92
N GLY A 22 -28.93 -26.76 -53.91
CA GLY A 22 -28.24 -27.18 -52.68
C GLY A 22 -27.40 -26.04 -52.13
N VAL A 23 -27.86 -25.41 -51.05
CA VAL A 23 -27.18 -24.30 -50.38
C VAL A 23 -25.76 -24.71 -49.99
N ARG A 24 -24.76 -23.91 -50.41
CA ARG A 24 -23.39 -24.02 -49.90
C ARG A 24 -23.43 -23.82 -48.39
N GLY A 25 -23.15 -24.88 -47.63
CA GLY A 25 -23.01 -24.81 -46.18
C GLY A 25 -21.90 -23.84 -45.82
N VAL A 26 -22.28 -22.64 -45.39
CA VAL A 26 -21.34 -21.67 -44.82
C VAL A 26 -20.83 -22.28 -43.53
N ALA A 27 -19.56 -22.66 -43.51
CA ALA A 27 -18.86 -22.97 -42.28
C ALA A 27 -18.78 -21.69 -41.45
N LEU A 28 -19.76 -21.49 -40.54
CA LEU A 28 -19.61 -20.52 -39.47
C LEU A 28 -18.39 -20.93 -38.65
N PRO A 29 -17.34 -20.07 -38.53
CA PRO A 29 -16.46 -20.21 -37.38
C PRO A 29 -17.32 -19.86 -36.16
N LEU A 30 -17.62 -20.86 -35.33
CA LEU A 30 -18.25 -20.64 -34.04
C LEU A 30 -17.20 -19.97 -33.14
N LEU A 31 -17.04 -18.66 -33.30
CA LEU A 31 -16.00 -17.88 -32.65
C LEU A 31 -16.22 -17.94 -31.14
N ALA A 32 -15.18 -18.35 -30.42
CA ALA A 32 -15.30 -18.78 -29.03
C ALA A 32 -15.90 -17.68 -28.12
N LEU A 33 -17.03 -18.00 -27.48
CA LEU A 33 -17.51 -17.29 -26.28
C LEU A 33 -16.65 -17.69 -25.08
N ALA A 34 -15.42 -17.19 -25.05
CA ALA A 34 -14.46 -17.35 -23.97
C ALA A 34 -13.69 -16.03 -23.79
N LEU A 35 -13.63 -15.38 -22.63
CA LEU A 35 -14.25 -15.65 -21.33
C LEU A 35 -14.82 -14.32 -20.78
N PRO A 36 -15.75 -14.32 -19.81
CA PRO A 36 -15.81 -13.20 -18.88
C PRO A 36 -14.44 -13.08 -18.20
N GLY A 37 -13.75 -11.95 -18.37
CA GLY A 37 -12.54 -11.66 -17.63
C GLY A 37 -12.90 -11.48 -16.16
N CYS A 38 -12.77 -12.55 -15.36
CA CYS A 38 -12.99 -12.51 -13.92
C CYS A 38 -11.92 -11.65 -13.25
N ALA A 39 -12.13 -10.34 -13.22
CA ALA A 39 -11.45 -9.43 -12.31
C ALA A 39 -11.86 -9.78 -10.89
N SER A 40 -11.16 -10.75 -10.28
CA SER A 40 -11.34 -11.13 -8.89
C SER A 40 -10.81 -9.99 -8.01
N MET A 41 -11.71 -9.06 -7.69
CA MET A 41 -11.45 -8.00 -6.72
C MET A 41 -11.62 -8.59 -5.33
N THR A 42 -10.53 -8.64 -4.56
CA THR A 42 -10.58 -9.02 -3.14
C THR A 42 -11.53 -8.08 -2.41
N GLN A 43 -12.58 -8.62 -1.80
CA GLN A 43 -13.47 -7.87 -0.92
C GLN A 43 -13.23 -8.29 0.52
N GLN A 44 -13.17 -7.32 1.42
CA GLN A 44 -12.96 -7.55 2.85
C GLN A 44 -13.73 -6.51 3.67
N ARG A 45 -14.23 -6.93 4.83
CA ARG A 45 -14.72 -6.01 5.87
C ARG A 45 -13.53 -5.54 6.70
N ILE A 46 -13.34 -4.23 6.82
CA ILE A 46 -12.26 -3.64 7.64
C ILE A 46 -12.73 -3.56 9.09
N GLY A 47 -13.93 -3.01 9.31
CA GLY A 47 -14.65 -2.98 10.58
C GLY A 47 -15.74 -4.06 10.70
N ILE A 48 -16.26 -4.19 11.91
CA ILE A 48 -17.34 -5.13 12.25
C ILE A 48 -18.68 -4.48 11.89
N GLY A 49 -19.49 -5.17 11.09
CA GLY A 49 -20.78 -4.63 10.62
C GLY A 49 -20.65 -3.67 9.43
N GLU A 50 -19.44 -3.44 8.91
CA GLU A 50 -19.24 -2.75 7.65
C GLU A 50 -19.58 -3.65 6.45
N GLU A 51 -19.99 -3.04 5.35
CA GLU A 51 -20.14 -3.74 4.07
C GLU A 51 -18.74 -4.12 3.53
N PRO A 52 -18.55 -5.30 2.88
CA PRO A 52 -17.26 -5.66 2.31
C PRO A 52 -16.84 -4.63 1.25
N ILE A 53 -15.73 -3.94 1.49
CA ILE A 53 -15.14 -3.01 0.52
C ILE A 53 -14.13 -3.73 -0.36
N VAL A 54 -13.90 -3.21 -1.57
CA VAL A 54 -12.79 -3.68 -2.42
C VAL A 54 -11.47 -3.28 -1.77
N VAL A 55 -10.65 -4.27 -1.44
CA VAL A 55 -9.33 -4.09 -0.83
C VAL A 55 -8.25 -4.24 -1.89
N GLY A 56 -7.53 -3.15 -2.13
CA GLY A 56 -6.32 -3.14 -2.96
C GLY A 56 -5.08 -3.66 -2.22
N PRO A 57 -3.90 -3.62 -2.87
CA PRO A 57 -2.64 -3.96 -2.22
C PRO A 57 -2.37 -3.11 -0.98
N PRO A 58 -1.66 -3.64 0.04
CA PRO A 58 -1.32 -2.89 1.25
C PRO A 58 -0.37 -1.73 0.95
N VAL A 59 -0.29 -0.78 1.89
CA VAL A 59 0.66 0.34 1.84
C VAL A 59 2.10 -0.19 1.72
N ARG A 60 2.87 0.44 0.84
CA ARG A 60 4.29 0.14 0.56
C ARG A 60 5.11 1.42 0.43
N ASP A 61 6.43 1.29 0.49
CA ASP A 61 7.34 2.37 0.10
C ASP A 61 7.04 2.89 -1.31
N ASN A 62 7.26 4.19 -1.54
CA ASN A 62 7.10 4.80 -2.86
C ASN A 62 8.32 4.51 -3.75
N ARG A 63 8.32 3.29 -4.28
CA ARG A 63 9.34 2.75 -5.17
C ARG A 63 9.23 3.26 -6.60
N THR A 64 10.40 3.41 -7.23
CA THR A 64 10.56 3.83 -8.63
C THR A 64 11.63 2.98 -9.31
N PRO A 65 11.81 3.11 -10.63
CA PRO A 65 12.94 2.52 -11.33
C PRO A 65 14.31 2.95 -10.80
N MET A 66 14.43 4.12 -10.17
CA MET A 66 15.71 4.64 -9.66
C MET A 66 16.15 4.01 -8.32
N ASP A 67 15.31 3.26 -7.62
CA ASP A 67 15.62 2.76 -6.27
C ASP A 67 16.93 1.96 -6.19
N ALA A 68 17.19 1.09 -7.17
CA ALA A 68 18.41 0.28 -7.20
C ALA A 68 19.66 1.14 -7.52
N ALA A 69 19.54 2.07 -8.47
CA ALA A 69 20.60 3.02 -8.81
C ALA A 69 20.96 3.93 -7.62
N LEU A 70 19.95 4.47 -6.92
CA LEU A 70 20.12 5.26 -5.70
C LEU A 70 20.78 4.45 -4.57
N ALA A 71 20.40 3.17 -4.42
CA ALA A 71 21.00 2.29 -3.41
C ALA A 71 22.48 1.96 -3.72
N CYS A 72 22.82 1.69 -4.99
CA CYS A 72 24.20 1.56 -5.46
C CYS A 72 25.00 2.83 -5.16
N TYR A 73 24.45 3.98 -5.51
CA TYR A 73 25.12 5.27 -5.39
C TYR A 73 25.31 5.69 -3.92
N ALA A 74 24.35 5.38 -3.04
CA ALA A 74 24.50 5.52 -1.60
C ALA A 74 25.70 4.71 -1.05
N GLY A 75 25.86 3.46 -1.51
CA GLY A 75 27.02 2.63 -1.16
C GLY A 75 28.35 3.24 -1.62
N TRP A 76 28.39 3.82 -2.82
CA TRP A 76 29.57 4.51 -3.35
C TRP A 76 29.90 5.81 -2.61
N LEU A 77 28.90 6.59 -2.23
CA LEU A 77 29.11 7.80 -1.42
C LEU A 77 29.66 7.45 -0.04
N GLY A 78 29.08 6.46 0.64
CA GLY A 78 29.51 6.02 1.96
C GLY A 78 30.93 5.43 1.98
N SER A 79 31.33 4.69 0.93
CA SER A 79 32.63 4.03 0.87
C SER A 79 33.83 4.98 0.78
N ARG A 80 33.62 6.25 0.37
CA ARG A 80 34.69 7.24 0.28
C ARG A 80 35.09 7.90 1.61
N GLY A 81 34.33 7.69 2.68
CA GLY A 81 34.66 8.22 4.03
C GLY A 81 34.63 9.76 4.16
N ASN A 82 34.19 10.49 3.13
CA ASN A 82 34.03 11.94 3.18
C ASN A 82 32.91 12.33 4.14
N LYS A 83 33.02 13.51 4.78
CA LYS A 83 31.93 14.11 5.55
C LYS A 83 30.69 14.26 4.64
N PRO A 84 29.52 13.69 5.01
CA PRO A 84 28.29 13.88 4.24
C PRO A 84 27.96 15.38 4.08
N PRO A 85 27.74 15.88 2.84
CA PRO A 85 27.37 17.26 2.62
C PRO A 85 25.97 17.54 3.17
N VAL A 86 25.77 18.74 3.70
CA VAL A 86 24.47 19.21 4.17
C VAL A 86 23.75 19.92 3.02
N ILE A 87 22.68 19.30 2.53
CA ILE A 87 21.90 19.74 1.38
C ILE A 87 20.56 20.26 1.86
N ALA A 88 20.22 21.50 1.54
CA ALA A 88 18.87 22.01 1.64
C ALA A 88 18.08 21.74 0.34
N VAL A 89 16.76 21.60 0.46
CA VAL A 89 15.85 21.63 -0.69
C VAL A 89 15.00 22.88 -0.55
N GLY A 90 14.97 23.69 -1.61
CA GLY A 90 14.06 24.84 -1.71
C GLY A 90 12.90 24.52 -2.64
N ASP A 91 12.35 25.57 -3.25
CA ASP A 91 11.29 25.43 -4.24
C ASP A 91 11.67 24.53 -5.43
N VAL A 92 10.84 23.51 -5.65
CA VAL A 92 10.78 22.72 -6.88
C VAL A 92 9.31 22.66 -7.29
N ARG A 93 8.90 23.65 -8.11
CA ARG A 93 7.50 23.94 -8.45
C ARG A 93 7.10 23.39 -9.82
N ASP A 94 5.80 23.40 -10.09
CA ASP A 94 5.25 23.27 -11.43
C ASP A 94 5.30 24.64 -12.14
N TYR A 95 6.07 24.72 -13.22
CA TYR A 95 6.15 25.87 -14.13
C TYR A 95 5.49 25.59 -15.49
N THR A 96 4.87 24.42 -15.67
CA THR A 96 4.22 24.04 -16.94
C THR A 96 2.95 24.86 -17.22
N GLY A 97 2.34 25.42 -16.17
CA GLY A 97 1.09 26.17 -16.25
C GLY A 97 -0.12 25.34 -16.68
N LYS A 98 -0.01 24.00 -16.72
CA LYS A 98 -1.09 23.12 -17.20
C LYS A 98 -2.12 22.89 -16.11
N TYR A 99 -3.32 23.43 -16.32
CA TYR A 99 -4.46 23.32 -15.42
C TYR A 99 -5.67 22.69 -16.13
N SER A 100 -6.35 21.78 -15.43
CA SER A 100 -7.63 21.17 -15.81
C SER A 100 -8.73 21.74 -14.93
N VAL A 101 -9.82 22.23 -15.53
CA VAL A 101 -10.97 22.79 -14.79
C VAL A 101 -11.58 21.76 -13.85
N ASN A 102 -11.52 20.47 -14.20
CA ASN A 102 -12.14 19.38 -13.45
C ASN A 102 -11.17 18.66 -12.49
N GLU A 103 -9.87 18.69 -12.78
CA GLU A 103 -8.86 17.87 -12.08
C GLU A 103 -7.79 18.70 -11.33
N GLY A 104 -7.76 20.03 -11.52
CA GLY A 104 -6.78 20.92 -10.94
C GLY A 104 -5.46 20.97 -11.72
N ASN A 105 -4.34 21.16 -11.02
CA ASN A 105 -3.01 21.18 -11.66
C ASN A 105 -2.67 19.80 -12.27
N ALA A 106 -2.25 19.77 -13.53
CA ALA A 106 -1.92 18.53 -14.23
C ALA A 106 -0.64 17.85 -13.69
N ILE A 107 0.21 18.61 -13.00
CA ILE A 107 1.51 18.19 -12.46
C ILE A 107 1.50 18.31 -10.93
N THR A 108 2.28 17.45 -10.27
CA THR A 108 2.45 17.49 -8.80
C THR A 108 3.06 18.82 -8.33
N GLN A 109 2.46 19.38 -7.29
CA GLN A 109 3.01 20.53 -6.55
C GLN A 109 4.00 20.08 -5.44
N GLY A 110 4.24 18.77 -5.30
CA GLY A 110 5.10 18.16 -4.30
C GLY A 110 6.55 17.94 -4.75
N GLY A 111 7.03 18.61 -5.81
CA GLY A 111 8.35 18.38 -6.39
C GLY A 111 9.50 18.49 -5.38
N ALA A 112 9.42 19.46 -4.46
CA ALA A 112 10.44 19.64 -3.41
C ALA A 112 10.48 18.43 -2.46
N LEU A 113 9.32 17.90 -2.06
CA LEU A 113 9.22 16.70 -1.23
C LEU A 113 9.68 15.43 -1.98
N MET A 114 9.55 15.37 -3.30
CA MET A 114 10.12 14.27 -4.10
C MET A 114 11.66 14.32 -4.13
N VAL A 115 12.25 15.52 -4.29
CA VAL A 115 13.71 15.71 -4.23
C VAL A 115 14.24 15.43 -2.81
N ALA A 116 13.59 15.92 -1.76
CA ALA A 116 13.96 15.60 -0.38
C ALA A 116 13.86 14.10 -0.08
N SER A 117 12.82 13.43 -0.58
CA SER A 117 12.67 11.97 -0.51
C SER A 117 13.78 11.23 -1.26
N ALA A 118 14.22 11.73 -2.43
CA ALA A 118 15.34 11.18 -3.18
C ALA A 118 16.67 11.30 -2.42
N LEU A 119 16.94 12.44 -1.77
CA LEU A 119 18.07 12.60 -0.86
C LEU A 119 17.99 11.62 0.33
N GLY A 120 16.79 11.40 0.87
CA GLY A 120 16.56 10.42 1.93
C GLY A 120 16.91 8.98 1.52
N LYS A 121 16.65 8.61 0.26
CA LYS A 121 17.03 7.31 -0.32
C LYS A 121 18.56 7.08 -0.36
N LEU A 122 19.39 8.12 -0.21
CA LEU A 122 20.86 8.03 -0.11
C LEU A 122 21.38 7.61 1.29
N ARG A 123 20.49 7.23 2.22
CA ARG A 123 20.79 6.54 3.50
C ARG A 123 21.85 7.23 4.38
N GLY A 124 21.77 8.56 4.51
CA GLY A 124 22.67 9.34 5.37
C GLY A 124 24.02 9.71 4.73
N SER A 125 24.28 9.26 3.50
CA SER A 125 25.44 9.70 2.70
C SER A 125 25.38 11.19 2.32
N VAL A 126 24.19 11.78 2.46
CA VAL A 126 23.94 13.22 2.49
C VAL A 126 23.13 13.53 3.74
N ARG A 127 23.25 14.73 4.29
CA ARG A 127 22.38 15.25 5.36
C ARG A 127 21.41 16.24 4.77
N ILE A 128 20.13 16.15 5.12
CA ILE A 128 19.13 17.11 4.67
C ILE A 128 18.99 18.21 5.73
N ALA A 129 19.01 19.47 5.31
CA ALA A 129 18.63 20.61 6.15
C ALA A 129 17.24 21.09 5.73
N GLU A 130 16.31 21.15 6.68
CA GLU A 130 14.98 21.70 6.43
C GLU A 130 15.07 23.21 6.18
N ARG A 131 14.56 23.64 5.02
CA ARG A 131 14.55 25.02 4.49
C ARG A 131 13.36 25.28 3.55
N PHE A 132 12.55 24.26 3.25
CA PHE A 132 11.37 24.36 2.39
C PHE A 132 10.16 24.81 3.20
N ASP A 133 9.95 24.24 4.39
CA ASP A 133 8.94 24.68 5.35
C ASP A 133 9.55 24.94 6.73
N PRO A 134 10.17 26.12 6.94
CA PRO A 134 10.74 26.49 8.23
C PRO A 134 9.70 26.99 9.25
N VAL A 135 8.40 27.05 8.91
CA VAL A 135 7.40 27.80 9.70
C VAL A 135 7.28 27.29 11.14
N ILE A 136 7.38 25.98 11.37
CA ILE A 136 7.38 25.41 12.72
C ILE A 136 8.69 25.75 13.45
N ALA A 137 9.85 25.62 12.80
CA ALA A 137 11.14 25.95 13.40
C ALA A 137 11.27 27.44 13.76
N GLU A 138 10.72 28.34 12.95
CA GLU A 138 10.66 29.78 13.23
C GLU A 138 9.72 30.10 14.41
N ARG A 139 8.58 29.40 14.52
CA ARG A 139 7.67 29.53 15.66
C ARG A 139 8.29 29.03 16.97
N GLU A 140 8.93 27.87 16.94
CA GLU A 140 9.66 27.31 18.08
C GLU A 140 10.80 28.25 18.51
N LEU A 141 11.56 28.81 17.57
CA LEU A 141 12.58 29.81 17.85
C LEU A 141 11.97 31.08 18.48
N ALA A 142 10.82 31.55 17.98
CA ALA A 142 10.11 32.70 18.56
C ALA A 142 9.51 32.40 19.94
N TYR A 143 9.19 31.15 20.29
CA TYR A 143 8.80 30.76 21.64
C TYR A 143 10.03 30.68 22.57
N ALA A 144 11.17 30.18 22.08
CA ALA A 144 12.42 30.14 22.82
C ALA A 144 12.97 31.55 23.14
N ASP A 145 12.96 32.45 22.16
CA ASP A 145 13.36 33.86 22.31
C ASP A 145 12.51 34.60 23.37
N ARG A 146 11.18 34.41 23.32
CA ARG A 146 10.25 34.93 24.33
C ARG A 146 10.27 34.16 25.67
N ARG A 147 11.15 33.16 25.83
CA ARG A 147 11.28 32.31 27.04
C ARG A 147 9.98 31.58 27.42
N GLN A 148 9.15 31.29 26.41
CA GLN A 148 7.86 30.58 26.54
C GLN A 148 8.00 29.07 26.32
N LEU A 149 9.07 28.63 25.66
CA LEU A 149 9.35 27.21 25.41
C LEU A 149 10.05 26.56 26.61
N GLY A 150 9.72 25.31 26.93
CA GLY A 150 10.35 24.54 28.01
C GLY A 150 10.24 23.03 27.77
N ASP A 151 11.18 22.25 28.30
CA ASP A 151 11.26 20.79 28.16
C ASP A 151 10.87 20.03 29.44
N GLY A 152 10.22 20.72 30.39
CA GLY A 152 9.86 20.19 31.70
C GLY A 152 11.00 20.13 32.72
N LYS A 153 12.17 20.70 32.41
CA LYS A 153 13.35 20.74 33.31
C LYS A 153 13.73 22.17 33.67
N VAL A 154 14.47 22.30 34.76
CA VAL A 154 15.20 23.53 35.08
C VAL A 154 16.61 23.45 34.49
N HIS A 155 17.05 24.56 33.91
CA HIS A 155 18.36 24.72 33.26
C HIS A 155 19.21 25.70 34.05
N ASP A 156 20.51 25.46 34.10
CA ASP A 156 21.47 26.25 34.86
C ASP A 156 22.41 26.97 33.88
N LEU A 157 22.40 28.30 33.91
CA LEU A 157 23.07 29.17 32.96
C LEU A 157 24.10 30.06 33.65
N ALA A 158 25.21 30.34 32.96
CA ALA A 158 26.12 31.40 33.36
C ALA A 158 25.48 32.77 33.06
N GLY A 159 25.08 33.49 34.10
CA GLY A 159 24.56 34.86 34.02
C GLY A 159 25.60 35.91 34.47
N PRO A 160 25.33 37.21 34.25
CA PRO A 160 26.26 38.30 34.59
C PRO A 160 26.62 38.41 36.08
N SER A 161 25.78 37.85 36.96
CA SER A 161 25.91 37.87 38.42
C SER A 161 26.13 36.50 39.05
N GLY A 162 26.42 35.46 38.25
CA GLY A 162 26.61 34.07 38.71
C GLY A 162 25.69 33.08 38.01
N ARG A 163 25.46 31.91 38.63
CA ARG A 163 24.56 30.88 38.08
C ARG A 163 23.09 31.34 38.14
N GLN A 164 22.39 31.22 37.03
CA GLN A 164 20.98 31.56 36.87
C GLN A 164 20.20 30.28 36.54
N VAL A 165 19.30 29.87 37.43
CA VAL A 165 18.42 28.71 37.19
C VAL A 165 17.13 29.19 36.53
N VAL A 166 16.74 28.56 35.41
CA VAL A 166 15.60 28.97 34.58
C VAL A 166 14.71 27.77 34.18
N PRO A 167 13.37 27.91 34.17
CA PRO A 167 12.46 26.84 33.75
C PRO A 167 12.18 26.78 32.23
N TRP A 168 12.66 27.77 31.46
CA TRP A 168 12.52 27.80 30.00
C TRP A 168 13.75 27.18 29.31
N LEU A 169 13.55 26.65 28.11
CA LEU A 169 14.60 26.03 27.30
C LEU A 169 15.60 27.10 26.84
N PRO A 170 16.90 27.03 27.20
CA PRO A 170 17.89 28.01 26.78
C PRO A 170 18.22 27.85 25.30
N TYR A 171 18.09 28.93 24.53
CA TYR A 171 18.55 28.97 23.15
C TYR A 171 20.01 29.44 23.06
N PHE A 172 20.87 28.62 22.46
CA PHE A 172 22.25 28.97 22.14
C PHE A 172 22.38 29.27 20.65
N GLY A 173 23.04 30.39 20.33
CA GLY A 173 23.36 30.75 18.95
C GLY A 173 24.24 29.70 18.27
N GLY A 174 24.01 29.47 16.97
CA GLY A 174 24.73 28.46 16.19
C GLY A 174 24.16 27.04 16.28
N SER A 175 23.02 26.84 16.96
CA SER A 175 22.30 25.56 17.02
C SER A 175 21.70 25.12 15.67
N ILE A 176 21.33 26.08 14.80
CA ILE A 176 20.85 25.80 13.44
C ILE A 176 22.05 25.49 12.53
N ALA A 177 22.14 24.25 12.05
CA ALA A 177 23.19 23.83 11.13
C ALA A 177 23.09 24.52 9.76
N ALA A 178 24.22 25.03 9.26
CA ALA A 178 24.33 25.55 7.90
C ALA A 178 24.23 24.44 6.85
N SER A 179 23.60 24.74 5.70
CA SER A 179 23.65 23.91 4.50
C SER A 179 24.88 24.27 3.67
N ASP A 180 25.63 23.27 3.21
CA ASP A 180 26.75 23.46 2.28
C ASP A 180 26.21 23.86 0.89
N TYR A 181 25.13 23.21 0.46
CA TYR A 181 24.46 23.45 -0.83
C TYR A 181 22.94 23.47 -0.70
N TYR A 182 22.25 24.01 -1.70
CA TYR A 182 20.80 23.88 -1.84
C TYR A 182 20.38 23.50 -3.27
N ILE A 183 19.28 22.73 -3.39
CA ILE A 183 18.67 22.34 -4.67
C ILE A 183 17.37 23.13 -4.87
N VAL A 184 17.21 23.74 -6.05
CA VAL A 184 15.99 24.45 -6.50
C VAL A 184 15.75 24.21 -7.99
N GLY A 185 14.51 24.42 -8.44
CA GLY A 185 14.16 24.31 -9.86
C GLY A 185 12.66 24.10 -10.07
N GLY A 186 12.29 23.27 -11.04
CA GLY A 186 10.90 22.88 -11.23
C GLY A 186 10.67 21.92 -12.40
N ILE A 187 9.41 21.50 -12.54
CA ILE A 187 8.90 20.85 -13.74
C ILE A 187 8.54 21.95 -14.73
N THR A 188 9.20 21.99 -15.87
CA THR A 188 9.19 23.14 -16.80
C THR A 188 8.38 22.89 -18.06
N GLU A 189 8.25 21.64 -18.50
CA GLU A 189 7.44 21.27 -19.67
C GLU A 189 6.47 20.13 -19.38
N LEU A 190 5.29 20.19 -20.01
CA LEU A 190 4.35 19.09 -20.13
C LEU A 190 3.71 19.14 -21.53
N ASN A 191 4.14 18.20 -22.38
CA ASN A 191 3.76 18.11 -23.78
C ASN A 191 2.87 16.87 -23.97
N TYR A 192 1.59 17.08 -24.28
CA TYR A 192 0.66 16.02 -24.66
C TYR A 192 0.74 15.74 -26.17
N ASP A 193 0.28 14.56 -26.59
CA ASP A 193 0.07 14.18 -27.99
C ASP A 193 1.26 14.37 -28.95
N ILE A 194 2.49 14.21 -28.45
CA ILE A 194 3.75 14.31 -29.22
C ILE A 194 3.73 13.40 -30.45
N ARG A 195 3.15 12.21 -30.28
CA ARG A 195 2.83 11.28 -31.35
C ARG A 195 1.63 10.45 -30.92
N SER A 196 0.50 10.70 -31.55
CA SER A 196 -0.65 9.80 -31.54
C SER A 196 -0.70 9.04 -32.87
N GLY A 197 -1.21 7.82 -32.82
CA GLY A 197 -1.36 6.97 -34.01
C GLY A 197 -2.37 5.87 -33.75
N GLY A 198 -3.03 5.39 -34.80
CA GLY A 198 -4.02 4.34 -34.62
C GLY A 198 -4.60 3.81 -35.91
N ILE A 199 -5.21 2.64 -35.81
CA ILE A 199 -5.98 1.99 -36.87
C ILE A 199 -7.40 1.80 -36.33
N GLU A 200 -8.36 2.26 -37.10
CA GLU A 200 -9.79 2.11 -36.82
C GLU A 200 -10.45 1.62 -38.10
N THR A 201 -10.95 0.39 -38.09
CA THR A 201 -11.57 -0.26 -39.25
C THR A 201 -12.93 -0.77 -38.85
N GLY A 202 -13.99 -0.37 -39.54
CA GLY A 202 -15.34 -0.83 -39.21
C GLY A 202 -16.37 -0.56 -40.29
N VAL A 203 -17.52 -1.22 -40.16
CA VAL A 203 -18.70 -1.03 -41.01
C VAL A 203 -19.87 -0.69 -40.09
N ASN A 204 -20.61 0.38 -40.40
CA ASN A 204 -21.68 0.90 -39.54
C ASN A 204 -21.22 1.15 -38.09
N SER A 205 -20.02 1.73 -37.92
CA SER A 205 -19.36 1.98 -36.62
C SER A 205 -19.02 0.73 -35.80
N VAL A 206 -19.14 -0.48 -36.34
CA VAL A 206 -18.72 -1.72 -35.67
C VAL A 206 -17.33 -2.14 -36.17
N GLY A 207 -16.37 -2.29 -35.26
CA GLY A 207 -15.04 -2.83 -35.60
C GLY A 207 -13.92 -2.55 -34.58
N PRO A 208 -12.71 -3.09 -34.83
CA PRO A 208 -11.56 -2.90 -33.96
C PRO A 208 -10.93 -1.51 -34.10
N LYS A 209 -10.41 -1.04 -32.96
CA LYS A 209 -9.76 0.24 -32.75
C LYS A 209 -8.49 0.03 -31.94
N ALA A 210 -7.35 0.49 -32.44
CA ALA A 210 -6.10 0.55 -31.70
C ALA A 210 -5.56 1.98 -31.77
N ARG A 211 -5.22 2.58 -30.63
CA ARG A 211 -4.62 3.92 -30.54
C ARG A 211 -3.43 3.91 -29.58
N THR A 212 -2.39 4.67 -29.90
CA THR A 212 -1.25 4.97 -29.03
C THR A 212 -1.18 6.46 -28.74
N TYR A 213 -0.74 6.79 -27.53
CA TYR A 213 -0.61 8.15 -27.02
C TYR A 213 0.80 8.33 -26.46
N THR A 214 1.44 9.44 -26.82
CA THR A 214 2.80 9.79 -26.35
C THR A 214 2.77 11.18 -25.74
N GLN A 215 3.28 11.32 -24.53
CA GLN A 215 3.42 12.61 -23.83
C GLN A 215 4.82 12.70 -23.21
N SER A 216 5.28 13.90 -22.87
CA SER A 216 6.55 14.10 -22.15
C SER A 216 6.43 15.13 -21.05
N VAL A 217 7.28 14.98 -20.05
CA VAL A 217 7.57 16.01 -19.05
C VAL A 217 9.04 16.35 -19.12
N ALA A 218 9.39 17.64 -19.00
CA ALA A 218 10.75 18.08 -18.73
C ALA A 218 10.83 18.77 -17.37
N LEU A 219 12.00 18.67 -16.74
CA LEU A 219 12.32 19.33 -15.49
C LEU A 219 13.73 19.93 -15.54
N ASP A 220 13.89 21.06 -14.88
CA ASP A 220 15.14 21.79 -14.77
C ASP A 220 15.46 22.02 -13.29
N LEU A 221 16.53 21.40 -12.80
CA LEU A 221 17.03 21.58 -11.43
C LEU A 221 18.46 22.11 -11.43
N ARG A 222 18.82 22.80 -10.35
CA ARG A 222 20.18 23.24 -10.10
C ARG A 222 20.58 23.06 -8.65
N ILE A 223 21.85 22.78 -8.42
CA ILE A 223 22.49 22.77 -7.09
C ILE A 223 23.44 23.96 -6.99
N VAL A 224 23.34 24.69 -5.87
CA VAL A 224 23.98 25.99 -5.64
C VAL A 224 24.76 25.94 -4.34
N ASP A 225 25.98 26.49 -4.30
CA ASP A 225 26.75 26.64 -3.05
C ASP A 225 26.12 27.75 -2.20
N THR A 226 25.76 27.44 -0.94
CA THR A 226 25.00 28.35 -0.08
C THR A 226 25.77 29.64 0.27
N ARG A 227 27.10 29.61 0.25
CA ARG A 227 27.95 30.73 0.71
C ARG A 227 28.26 31.72 -0.40
N SER A 228 28.49 31.22 -1.61
CA SER A 228 28.86 31.99 -2.80
C SER A 228 27.68 32.29 -3.73
N LEU A 229 26.56 31.57 -3.57
CA LEU A 229 25.38 31.58 -4.44
C LEU A 229 25.68 31.23 -5.92
N LEU A 230 26.87 30.68 -6.20
CA LEU A 230 27.25 30.21 -7.52
C LEU A 230 26.60 28.85 -7.80
N VAL A 231 26.02 28.73 -9.00
CA VAL A 231 25.43 27.47 -9.48
C VAL A 231 26.57 26.49 -9.78
N VAL A 232 26.62 25.38 -9.04
CA VAL A 232 27.66 24.36 -9.18
C VAL A 232 27.34 23.41 -10.34
N ARG A 233 26.06 23.04 -10.48
CA ARG A 233 25.58 22.20 -11.58
C ARG A 233 24.11 22.47 -11.88
N THR A 234 23.76 22.45 -13.15
CA THR A 234 22.39 22.35 -13.67
C THR A 234 22.15 20.96 -14.26
N VAL A 235 20.89 20.52 -14.24
CA VAL A 235 20.40 19.34 -14.96
C VAL A 235 19.06 19.69 -15.60
N SER A 236 18.92 19.33 -16.87
CA SER A 236 17.67 19.39 -17.62
C SER A 236 17.38 17.97 -18.09
N LEU A 237 16.26 17.39 -17.69
CA LEU A 237 15.90 16.01 -18.03
C LEU A 237 14.48 15.97 -18.61
N THR A 238 14.32 15.30 -19.74
CA THR A 238 13.01 15.01 -20.33
C THR A 238 12.71 13.53 -20.20
N LYS A 239 11.52 13.20 -19.71
CA LYS A 239 10.98 11.84 -19.72
C LYS A 239 9.74 11.77 -20.60
N GLN A 240 9.76 10.85 -21.57
CA GLN A 240 8.57 10.47 -22.32
C GLN A 240 7.80 9.37 -21.59
N PHE A 241 6.50 9.35 -21.83
CA PHE A 241 5.52 8.39 -21.36
C PHE A 241 4.73 7.89 -22.56
N THR A 242 4.46 6.60 -22.61
CA THR A 242 3.61 5.99 -23.63
C THR A 242 2.38 5.35 -23.00
N GLY A 243 1.28 5.39 -23.75
CA GLY A 243 0.04 4.69 -23.42
C GLY A 243 -0.61 4.12 -24.68
N TYR A 244 -1.48 3.14 -24.49
CA TYR A 244 -2.22 2.49 -25.55
C TYR A 244 -3.68 2.28 -25.14
N GLU A 245 -4.55 2.24 -26.13
CA GLU A 245 -5.96 1.89 -26.04
C GLU A 245 -6.26 0.90 -27.16
N THR A 246 -6.68 -0.31 -26.81
CA THR A 246 -7.16 -1.32 -27.75
C THR A 246 -8.60 -1.65 -27.41
N GLY A 247 -9.49 -1.56 -28.38
CA GLY A 247 -10.92 -1.76 -28.15
C GLY A 247 -11.69 -2.23 -29.38
N PHE A 248 -12.90 -2.67 -29.13
CA PHE A 248 -13.87 -3.11 -30.12
C PHE A 248 -15.24 -2.55 -29.70
N GLY A 249 -15.81 -1.70 -30.54
CA GLY A 249 -17.13 -1.09 -30.32
C GLY A 249 -18.19 -1.76 -31.16
N ILE A 250 -19.37 -2.00 -30.58
CA ILE A 250 -20.58 -2.42 -31.30
C ILE A 250 -21.67 -1.38 -31.07
N PHE A 251 -21.96 -0.59 -32.10
CA PHE A 251 -23.11 0.30 -32.13
C PHE A 251 -24.26 -0.36 -32.90
N ARG A 252 -25.44 -0.47 -32.28
CA ARG A 252 -26.63 -0.95 -32.99
C ARG A 252 -27.90 -0.26 -32.50
N PHE A 253 -28.65 0.30 -33.45
CA PHE A 253 -30.00 0.79 -33.22
C PHE A 253 -31.00 -0.37 -33.24
N PHE A 254 -31.81 -0.48 -32.20
CA PHE A 254 -32.99 -1.34 -32.17
C PHE A 254 -34.21 -0.46 -31.84
N GLY A 255 -34.96 -0.07 -32.86
CA GLY A 255 -36.03 0.93 -32.72
C GLY A 255 -35.46 2.30 -32.35
N SER A 256 -36.01 2.93 -31.31
CA SER A 256 -35.55 4.22 -30.77
C SER A 256 -34.33 4.14 -29.84
N ASN A 257 -33.87 2.92 -29.52
CA ASN A 257 -32.86 2.72 -28.47
C ASN A 257 -31.48 2.46 -29.08
N LEU A 258 -30.49 3.21 -28.60
CA LEU A 258 -29.08 3.05 -28.94
C LEU A 258 -28.42 2.10 -27.94
N PHE A 259 -27.88 0.99 -28.44
CA PHE A 259 -27.04 0.09 -27.66
C PHE A 259 -25.59 0.28 -28.09
N ASP A 260 -24.74 0.59 -27.11
CA ASP A 260 -23.29 0.73 -27.24
C ASP A 260 -22.61 -0.32 -26.33
N ILE A 261 -21.81 -1.19 -26.93
CA ILE A 261 -21.01 -2.19 -26.23
C ILE A 261 -19.55 -1.97 -26.61
N ASN A 262 -18.79 -1.38 -25.69
CA ASN A 262 -17.34 -1.19 -25.82
C ASN A 262 -16.59 -2.24 -24.99
N ILE A 263 -15.78 -3.06 -25.65
CA ILE A 263 -14.88 -4.02 -25.01
C ILE A 263 -13.45 -3.57 -25.32
N GLY A 264 -12.64 -3.24 -24.31
CA GLY A 264 -11.28 -2.79 -24.55
C GLY A 264 -10.41 -2.67 -23.29
N ALA A 265 -9.11 -2.56 -23.52
CA ALA A 265 -8.09 -2.32 -22.52
C ALA A 265 -7.36 -1.00 -22.82
N LYS A 266 -7.16 -0.18 -21.78
CA LYS A 266 -6.36 1.04 -21.84
C LYS A 266 -5.28 0.99 -20.77
N GLY A 267 -4.04 1.27 -21.14
CA GLY A 267 -2.89 1.28 -20.24
C GLY A 267 -1.99 2.48 -20.53
N GLN A 268 -1.49 3.14 -19.49
CA GLN A 268 -0.58 4.27 -19.62
C GLN A 268 0.43 4.27 -18.47
N GLU A 269 1.66 4.71 -18.74
CA GLU A 269 2.64 4.92 -17.66
C GLU A 269 2.13 6.00 -16.69
N PRO A 270 2.17 5.79 -15.35
CA PRO A 270 1.68 6.78 -14.40
C PRO A 270 2.54 8.05 -14.42
N LEU A 271 1.95 9.17 -14.86
CA LEU A 271 2.61 10.48 -14.99
C LEU A 271 3.43 10.87 -13.75
N GLN A 272 2.82 10.81 -12.58
CA GLN A 272 3.46 11.18 -11.31
C GLN A 272 4.62 10.25 -10.91
N LEU A 273 4.61 8.99 -11.35
CA LEU A 273 5.72 8.05 -11.11
C LEU A 273 6.92 8.40 -11.99
N GLY A 274 6.71 8.71 -13.27
CA GLY A 274 7.79 9.13 -14.15
C GLY A 274 8.39 10.48 -13.75
N ILE A 275 7.58 11.43 -13.29
CA ILE A 275 8.07 12.71 -12.72
C ILE A 275 8.98 12.44 -11.52
N ARG A 276 8.54 11.60 -10.57
CA ARG A 276 9.38 11.20 -9.43
C ARG A 276 10.68 10.53 -9.87
N THR A 277 10.61 9.62 -10.84
CA THR A 277 11.77 8.91 -11.40
C THR A 277 12.80 9.90 -11.97
N ALA A 278 12.35 10.88 -12.74
CA ALA A 278 13.21 11.91 -13.32
C ALA A 278 13.77 12.89 -12.26
N LEU A 279 12.99 13.26 -11.24
CA LEU A 279 13.47 14.08 -10.11
C LEU A 279 14.53 13.33 -9.27
N GLU A 280 14.36 12.03 -9.07
CA GLU A 280 15.33 11.16 -8.38
C GLU A 280 16.65 11.05 -9.16
N GLU A 281 16.57 10.85 -10.48
CA GLU A 281 17.75 10.84 -11.36
C GLU A 281 18.46 12.20 -11.38
N ALA A 282 17.71 13.30 -11.51
CA ALA A 282 18.22 14.66 -11.44
C ALA A 282 18.92 14.94 -10.11
N THR A 283 18.32 14.52 -9.00
CA THR A 283 18.91 14.63 -7.66
C THR A 283 20.24 13.87 -7.59
N MET A 284 20.29 12.65 -8.11
CA MET A 284 21.51 11.83 -8.13
C MET A 284 22.63 12.49 -8.95
N ARG A 285 22.32 13.00 -10.15
CA ARG A 285 23.23 13.76 -11.02
C ARG A 285 23.75 15.04 -10.34
N LEU A 286 22.90 15.77 -9.62
CA LEU A 286 23.29 16.99 -8.89
C LEU A 286 24.20 16.68 -7.68
N ILE A 287 23.89 15.64 -6.91
CA ILE A 287 24.75 15.21 -5.79
C ILE A 287 26.12 14.74 -6.30
N GLY A 288 26.20 14.13 -7.48
CA GLY A 288 27.47 13.74 -8.10
C GLY A 288 28.46 14.90 -8.30
N ALA A 289 27.95 16.07 -8.70
CA ALA A 289 28.78 17.26 -8.88
C ALA A 289 29.40 17.77 -7.57
N VAL A 290 28.63 17.81 -6.47
CA VAL A 290 29.12 18.33 -5.18
C VAL A 290 29.90 17.28 -4.37
N ALA A 291 29.50 16.01 -4.42
CA ALA A 291 30.21 14.91 -3.77
C ALA A 291 31.48 14.46 -4.52
N ARG A 292 31.64 14.90 -5.78
CA ARG A 292 32.70 14.49 -6.73
C ARG A 292 32.72 12.96 -6.95
N VAL A 293 31.56 12.33 -6.91
CA VAL A 293 31.34 10.91 -7.22
C VAL A 293 30.48 10.85 -8.46
N ASP A 294 30.96 10.20 -9.52
CA ASP A 294 30.16 10.03 -10.73
C ASP A 294 29.02 9.01 -10.45
N PRO A 295 27.74 9.38 -10.64
CA PRO A 295 26.62 8.44 -10.48
C PRO A 295 26.39 7.54 -11.70
N GLU A 296 27.00 7.83 -12.86
CA GLU A 296 26.75 7.10 -14.12
C GLU A 296 26.95 5.58 -14.01
N PRO A 297 27.96 5.04 -13.30
CA PRO A 297 28.11 3.58 -13.11
C PRO A 297 26.90 2.91 -12.45
N CYS A 298 26.17 3.63 -11.59
CA CYS A 298 24.96 3.12 -10.93
C CYS A 298 23.69 3.31 -11.78
N MET A 299 23.68 4.18 -12.80
CA MET A 299 22.49 4.42 -13.66
C MET A 299 22.01 3.15 -14.36
N SER A 300 22.94 2.26 -14.72
CA SER A 300 22.65 0.95 -15.34
C SER A 300 21.72 0.04 -14.51
N GLN A 301 21.55 0.32 -13.21
CA GLN A 301 20.67 -0.43 -12.32
C GLN A 301 19.23 0.11 -12.30
N ALA A 302 18.95 1.22 -13.00
CA ALA A 302 17.60 1.77 -13.11
C ALA A 302 16.70 0.79 -13.88
N SER A 303 15.61 0.32 -13.24
CA SER A 303 14.84 -0.83 -13.75
C SER A 303 13.37 -0.76 -13.39
N TRP A 304 12.50 -0.94 -14.39
CA TRP A 304 11.05 -1.10 -14.20
C TRP A 304 10.65 -2.50 -13.68
N ALA A 305 11.58 -3.45 -13.62
CA ALA A 305 11.30 -4.76 -13.04
C ALA A 305 11.10 -4.63 -11.52
N ALA A 306 10.14 -5.39 -10.97
CA ALA A 306 9.86 -5.38 -9.54
C ALA A 306 11.09 -5.86 -8.76
N SER A 307 11.78 -4.94 -8.10
CA SER A 307 12.90 -5.26 -7.21
C SER A 307 12.36 -6.01 -5.99
N VAL A 308 12.61 -7.32 -5.93
CA VAL A 308 12.49 -8.05 -4.65
C VAL A 308 13.49 -7.39 -3.70
N PRO A 309 13.06 -6.80 -2.57
CA PRO A 309 14.02 -6.25 -1.63
C PRO A 309 14.90 -7.40 -1.15
N LEU A 310 16.24 -7.24 -1.22
CA LEU A 310 17.09 -8.06 -0.39
C LEU A 310 16.62 -7.85 1.05
N ALA A 311 16.33 -8.95 1.76
CA ALA A 311 16.04 -8.89 3.18
C ALA A 311 17.16 -8.08 3.85
N PRO A 312 16.84 -7.15 4.76
CA PRO A 312 17.85 -6.32 5.39
C PRO A 312 18.89 -7.23 6.03
N SER A 313 20.14 -7.13 5.56
CA SER A 313 21.28 -7.78 6.19
C SER A 313 21.28 -7.33 7.65
N VAL A 314 21.05 -8.26 8.57
CA VAL A 314 21.08 -7.97 10.01
C VAL A 314 22.54 -7.73 10.41
N GLN A 315 23.05 -6.56 10.06
CA GLN A 315 24.28 -6.02 10.62
C GLN A 315 24.01 -5.84 12.11
N GLY A 316 24.68 -6.64 12.93
CA GLY A 316 24.36 -6.79 14.34
C GLY A 316 24.37 -5.44 15.04
N ILE A 317 23.18 -4.97 15.43
CA ILE A 317 23.06 -3.93 16.45
C ILE A 317 23.66 -4.55 17.71
N ALA A 318 24.88 -4.11 18.07
CA ALA A 318 25.50 -4.48 19.33
C ALA A 318 24.50 -4.21 20.45
N ALA A 319 24.21 -5.23 21.28
CA ALA A 319 23.02 -5.26 22.12
C ALA A 319 23.04 -4.15 23.19
N THR A 320 22.48 -2.98 22.84
CA THR A 320 22.23 -1.91 23.80
C THR A 320 21.27 -2.43 24.86
N SER A 321 21.65 -2.27 26.14
CA SER A 321 20.92 -2.76 27.31
C SER A 321 19.41 -2.56 27.18
N THR A 322 18.65 -3.66 27.31
CA THR A 322 17.20 -3.65 27.09
C THR A 322 16.50 -2.70 28.06
N LEU A 323 15.35 -2.16 27.67
CA LEU A 323 14.55 -1.25 28.50
C LEU A 323 14.26 -1.84 29.90
N ARG A 324 14.13 -3.17 30.01
CA ARG A 324 14.01 -3.93 31.27
C ARG A 324 15.17 -3.71 32.25
N GLN A 325 16.41 -3.59 31.76
CA GLN A 325 17.58 -3.35 32.63
C GLN A 325 17.65 -1.90 33.12
N ARG A 326 17.05 -0.94 32.40
CA ARG A 326 16.94 0.46 32.87
C ARG A 326 15.77 0.61 33.86
N LEU A 327 14.63 0.01 33.57
CA LEU A 327 13.44 -0.01 34.45
C LEU A 327 13.64 -0.76 35.77
N ALA A 328 14.70 -1.57 35.90
CA ALA A 328 15.06 -2.23 37.17
C ALA A 328 15.96 -1.37 38.08
N ALA A 329 16.46 -0.23 37.59
CA ALA A 329 17.34 0.68 38.35
C ALA A 329 16.58 1.84 39.01
N ASP A 330 15.43 2.23 38.46
CA ASP A 330 14.53 3.22 39.08
C ASP A 330 13.57 2.52 40.05
N GLY A 331 13.44 3.09 41.25
CA GLY A 331 12.62 2.54 42.34
C GLY A 331 11.11 2.52 42.04
N PRO A 332 10.30 1.88 42.92
CA PRO A 332 8.89 1.61 42.66
C PRO A 332 8.09 2.90 42.40
N ALA A 333 7.46 2.98 41.23
CA ALA A 333 6.60 4.10 40.86
C ALA A 333 5.36 4.17 41.76
N LEU A 334 5.06 5.37 42.28
CA LEU A 334 3.82 5.62 43.01
C LEU A 334 2.62 5.51 42.04
N ASN A 335 1.57 4.85 42.51
CA ASN A 335 0.24 4.77 41.88
C ASN A 335 0.09 3.88 40.62
N GLY A 336 0.66 2.67 40.64
CA GLY A 336 0.09 1.54 39.90
C GLY A 336 -1.00 0.83 40.74
N PRO A 337 -2.13 0.37 40.15
CA PRO A 337 -3.17 -0.33 40.91
C PRO A 337 -2.65 -1.65 41.51
N ALA A 338 -3.19 -1.99 42.69
CA ALA A 338 -2.73 -3.09 43.52
C ALA A 338 -2.91 -4.48 42.88
N GLY A 339 -2.12 -5.44 43.37
CA GLY A 339 -1.96 -6.75 42.73
C GLY A 339 -3.21 -7.63 42.69
N GLY A 340 -3.33 -8.36 41.59
CA GLY A 340 -4.01 -9.66 41.52
C GLY A 340 -2.99 -10.67 40.98
N GLY A 341 -2.46 -11.51 41.87
CA GLY A 341 -1.50 -12.57 41.52
C GLY A 341 -2.20 -13.85 41.09
N ASP A 342 -1.45 -14.70 40.37
CA ASP A 342 -1.76 -16.06 39.92
C ASP A 342 -3.06 -16.24 39.09
N ASP A 343 -3.02 -16.90 37.95
CA ASP A 343 -2.67 -18.31 37.90
C ASP A 343 -2.04 -18.75 36.56
N SER A 344 -1.22 -19.80 36.66
CA SER A 344 -0.84 -20.82 35.66
C SER A 344 -1.03 -20.53 34.16
N ALA A 345 0.01 -20.82 33.36
CA ALA A 345 0.01 -20.77 31.89
C ALA A 345 -0.88 -21.86 31.22
N ALA A 346 -2.18 -21.80 31.49
CA ALA A 346 -3.20 -22.62 30.85
C ALA A 346 -3.59 -22.02 29.51
N VAL A 347 -3.71 -22.87 28.49
CA VAL A 347 -4.16 -22.46 27.16
C VAL A 347 -5.62 -21.97 27.26
N ASP A 348 -5.88 -20.73 26.85
CA ASP A 348 -7.22 -20.18 26.74
C ASP A 348 -7.60 -20.07 25.26
N VAL A 349 -8.59 -20.87 24.84
CA VAL A 349 -9.04 -20.91 23.45
C VAL A 349 -10.25 -19.98 23.29
N PRO A 350 -10.13 -18.88 22.53
CA PRO A 350 -11.28 -18.04 22.20
C PRO A 350 -12.20 -18.77 21.21
N LEU A 351 -13.49 -18.85 21.52
CA LEU A 351 -14.52 -19.38 20.64
C LEU A 351 -15.57 -18.30 20.37
N LEU A 352 -15.57 -17.80 19.13
CA LEU A 352 -16.48 -16.73 18.70
C LEU A 352 -17.81 -17.31 18.21
N PHE A 353 -18.91 -16.72 18.67
CA PHE A 353 -20.25 -16.90 18.12
C PHE A 353 -20.68 -15.66 17.33
N GLU A 354 -21.39 -15.89 16.22
CA GLU A 354 -22.02 -14.83 15.44
C GLU A 354 -23.26 -14.28 16.14
N THR A 355 -23.56 -13.01 15.88
CA THR A 355 -24.64 -12.25 16.57
C THR A 355 -26.00 -12.93 16.41
N GLY A 356 -26.68 -13.21 17.53
CA GLY A 356 -27.98 -13.87 17.59
C GLY A 356 -27.97 -15.39 17.31
N VAL A 357 -26.83 -15.95 16.90
CA VAL A 357 -26.69 -17.37 16.54
C VAL A 357 -26.24 -18.20 17.76
N ASP A 358 -26.95 -19.29 18.05
CA ASP A 358 -26.61 -20.24 19.11
C ASP A 358 -25.82 -21.48 18.64
N SER A 359 -25.81 -21.75 17.33
CA SER A 359 -25.02 -22.83 16.70
C SER A 359 -23.57 -22.43 16.42
N LEU A 360 -22.69 -23.44 16.37
CA LEU A 360 -21.29 -23.27 15.97
C LEU A 360 -21.17 -23.24 14.44
N GLN A 361 -20.49 -22.22 13.90
CA GLN A 361 -20.36 -21.97 12.46
C GLN A 361 -18.92 -21.52 12.12
N GLY A 362 -18.60 -21.37 10.83
CA GLY A 362 -17.43 -20.61 10.36
C GLY A 362 -16.07 -21.03 10.93
N GLY A 363 -15.65 -22.28 10.73
CA GLY A 363 -14.34 -22.77 11.19
C GLY A 363 -14.27 -23.19 12.65
N ALA A 364 -15.41 -23.21 13.36
CA ALA A 364 -15.50 -23.72 14.73
C ALA A 364 -15.02 -25.18 14.89
N GLU A 365 -15.10 -26.03 13.85
CA GLU A 365 -14.57 -27.41 13.87
C GLU A 365 -13.07 -27.44 14.21
N ALA A 366 -12.27 -26.59 13.57
CA ALA A 366 -10.84 -26.48 13.87
C ALA A 366 -10.55 -25.90 15.27
N ALA A 367 -11.51 -25.19 15.88
CA ALA A 367 -11.41 -24.77 17.28
C ALA A 367 -11.78 -25.92 18.25
N ILE A 368 -12.83 -26.68 17.94
CA ILE A 368 -13.24 -27.89 18.68
C ILE A 368 -12.09 -28.89 18.72
N ASP A 369 -11.46 -29.19 17.58
CA ASP A 369 -10.36 -30.17 17.50
C ASP A 369 -9.16 -29.75 18.37
N ARG A 370 -8.83 -28.45 18.39
CA ARG A 370 -7.80 -27.90 19.30
C ARG A 370 -8.19 -28.03 20.77
N ILE A 371 -9.46 -27.78 21.12
CA ILE A 371 -9.97 -27.93 22.49
C ILE A 371 -9.91 -29.39 22.93
N VAL A 372 -10.31 -30.33 22.07
CA VAL A 372 -10.27 -31.78 22.34
C VAL A 372 -8.83 -32.29 22.48
N ALA A 373 -7.90 -31.78 21.67
CA ALA A 373 -6.48 -32.08 21.80
C ALA A 373 -5.91 -31.54 23.14
N ALA A 374 -6.20 -30.28 23.48
CA ALA A 374 -5.69 -29.65 24.70
C ALA A 374 -6.29 -30.27 25.98
N ALA A 375 -7.58 -30.60 26.00
CA ALA A 375 -8.26 -31.21 27.14
C ALA A 375 -7.61 -32.54 27.57
N LYS A 376 -7.08 -33.33 26.62
CA LYS A 376 -6.36 -34.59 26.87
C LYS A 376 -5.02 -34.42 27.61
N HIS A 377 -4.52 -33.18 27.76
CA HIS A 377 -3.19 -32.89 28.30
C HIS A 377 -3.20 -32.03 29.60
N GLY A 378 -4.33 -31.97 30.32
CA GLY A 378 -4.40 -31.32 31.66
C GLY A 378 -5.53 -30.32 31.84
N GLY A 379 -6.49 -30.29 30.91
CA GLY A 379 -7.60 -29.34 30.90
C GLY A 379 -7.26 -28.01 30.21
N VAL A 380 -8.26 -27.40 29.59
CA VAL A 380 -8.14 -26.19 28.77
C VAL A 380 -9.23 -25.19 29.16
N PHE A 381 -8.91 -23.89 29.18
CA PHE A 381 -9.94 -22.86 29.32
C PHE A 381 -10.49 -22.49 27.94
N VAL A 382 -11.80 -22.30 27.85
CA VAL A 382 -12.47 -21.88 26.62
C VAL A 382 -13.27 -20.63 26.92
N THR A 383 -12.89 -19.52 26.30
CA THR A 383 -13.57 -18.23 26.46
C THR A 383 -14.57 -18.04 25.32
N LEU A 384 -15.87 -17.99 25.67
CA LEU A 384 -16.94 -17.72 24.71
C LEU A 384 -17.03 -16.22 24.45
N LEU A 385 -16.96 -15.85 23.18
CA LEU A 385 -16.98 -14.47 22.71
C LEU A 385 -18.16 -14.25 21.76
N ALA A 386 -18.67 -13.03 21.72
CA ALA A 386 -19.52 -12.52 20.65
C ALA A 386 -19.12 -11.06 20.35
N ARG A 387 -19.71 -10.44 19.33
CA ARG A 387 -19.56 -9.00 19.09
C ARG A 387 -20.14 -8.20 20.26
N ASP A 388 -19.50 -7.12 20.69
CA ASP A 388 -20.06 -6.25 21.72
C ASP A 388 -21.26 -5.40 21.22
N SER A 389 -21.54 -5.45 19.91
CA SER A 389 -22.79 -5.01 19.29
C SER A 389 -23.97 -5.96 19.50
N GLU A 390 -23.78 -7.15 20.09
CA GLU A 390 -24.88 -8.01 20.53
C GLU A 390 -25.49 -7.47 21.84
N THR A 391 -26.30 -6.41 21.71
CA THR A 391 -26.96 -5.72 22.82
C THR A 391 -28.32 -6.34 23.10
N LEU A 392 -28.34 -7.42 23.87
CA LEU A 392 -29.56 -8.06 24.39
C LEU A 392 -29.84 -7.60 25.83
N ASP A 393 -31.10 -7.70 26.27
CA ASP A 393 -31.42 -7.57 27.69
C ASP A 393 -30.74 -8.68 28.51
N PRO A 394 -30.46 -8.49 29.81
CA PRO A 394 -29.69 -9.45 30.61
C PRO A 394 -30.24 -10.88 30.59
N LYS A 395 -31.57 -11.02 30.60
CA LYS A 395 -32.25 -12.33 30.63
C LYS A 395 -32.17 -13.02 29.27
N ALA A 396 -32.37 -12.30 28.17
CA ALA A 396 -32.17 -12.82 26.82
C ALA A 396 -30.69 -13.16 26.54
N ARG A 397 -29.75 -12.35 27.02
CA ARG A 397 -28.30 -12.60 26.93
C ARG A 397 -27.90 -13.87 27.68
N ALA A 398 -28.40 -14.07 28.90
CA ALA A 398 -28.19 -15.30 29.66
C ALA A 398 -28.76 -16.52 28.92
N ALA A 399 -30.01 -16.46 28.48
CA ALA A 399 -30.67 -17.55 27.77
C ALA A 399 -30.03 -17.89 26.39
N LEU A 400 -29.42 -16.91 25.70
CA LEU A 400 -28.64 -17.17 24.49
C LEU A 400 -27.27 -17.79 24.82
N THR A 401 -26.62 -17.32 25.89
CA THR A 401 -25.34 -17.86 26.37
C THR A 401 -25.48 -19.32 26.81
N ASP A 402 -26.55 -19.67 27.52
CA ASP A 402 -26.84 -21.05 27.92
C ASP A 402 -27.05 -21.97 26.70
N ARG A 403 -27.75 -21.51 25.65
CA ARG A 403 -27.89 -22.26 24.38
C ARG A 403 -26.56 -22.45 23.65
N ARG A 404 -25.68 -21.44 23.65
CA ARG A 404 -24.33 -21.52 23.08
C ARG A 404 -23.42 -22.49 23.84
N ILE A 405 -23.50 -22.50 25.18
CA ILE A 405 -22.80 -23.49 26.02
C ILE A 405 -23.33 -24.90 25.73
N ALA A 406 -24.65 -25.07 25.56
CA ALA A 406 -25.23 -26.36 25.17
C ALA A 406 -24.76 -26.82 23.79
N ALA A 407 -24.72 -25.93 22.79
CA ALA A 407 -24.20 -26.26 21.46
C ALA A 407 -22.72 -26.69 21.47
N LEU A 408 -21.87 -25.99 22.24
CA LEU A 408 -20.48 -26.40 22.46
C LEU A 408 -20.38 -27.74 23.19
N THR A 409 -21.23 -27.98 24.20
CA THR A 409 -21.28 -29.24 24.95
C THR A 409 -21.65 -30.41 24.03
N VAL A 410 -22.63 -30.25 23.14
CA VAL A 410 -23.00 -31.26 22.14
C VAL A 410 -21.86 -31.51 21.15
N ALA A 411 -21.17 -30.45 20.70
CA ALA A 411 -20.04 -30.60 19.77
C ALA A 411 -18.83 -31.32 20.39
N LEU A 412 -18.49 -31.01 21.65
CA LEU A 412 -17.39 -31.65 22.38
C LEU A 412 -17.71 -33.10 22.78
N THR A 413 -18.96 -33.40 23.16
CA THR A 413 -19.38 -34.78 23.48
C THR A 413 -19.41 -35.67 22.23
N LYS A 414 -19.77 -35.12 21.06
CA LYS A 414 -19.63 -35.83 19.77
C LYS A 414 -18.18 -36.21 19.45
N GLN A 415 -17.20 -35.45 19.96
CA GLN A 415 -15.76 -35.74 19.84
C GLN A 415 -15.19 -36.57 21.01
N GLY A 416 -16.06 -37.15 21.86
CA GLY A 416 -15.68 -38.11 22.90
C GLY A 416 -15.29 -37.52 24.26
N LEU A 417 -15.50 -36.22 24.50
CA LEU A 417 -15.37 -35.65 25.85
C LEU A 417 -16.64 -35.92 26.68
N ALA A 418 -16.49 -36.25 27.96
CA ALA A 418 -17.64 -36.40 28.85
C ALA A 418 -18.26 -35.02 29.16
N ALA A 419 -19.60 -34.92 29.18
CA ALA A 419 -20.28 -33.67 29.53
C ALA A 419 -19.93 -33.18 30.95
N SER A 420 -19.61 -34.09 31.88
CA SER A 420 -19.13 -33.79 33.23
C SER A 420 -17.74 -33.14 33.28
N ALA A 421 -16.95 -33.21 32.19
CA ALA A 421 -15.67 -32.52 32.09
C ALA A 421 -15.80 -31.05 31.65
N ILE A 422 -17.03 -30.56 31.43
CA ILE A 422 -17.32 -29.20 30.95
C ILE A 422 -17.94 -28.42 32.11
N SER A 423 -17.22 -27.42 32.63
CA SER A 423 -17.65 -26.64 33.79
C SER A 423 -17.57 -25.12 33.54
N PRO A 424 -18.61 -24.34 33.89
CA PRO A 424 -18.52 -22.88 33.82
C PRO A 424 -17.66 -22.35 34.97
N VAL A 425 -16.61 -21.61 34.61
CA VAL A 425 -15.65 -20.98 35.54
C VAL A 425 -16.08 -19.54 35.84
N TRP A 426 -16.65 -18.86 34.84
CA TRP A 426 -17.14 -17.50 34.96
C TRP A 426 -18.26 -17.23 33.96
N ARG A 427 -19.30 -16.51 34.39
CA ARG A 427 -20.30 -15.86 33.53
C ARG A 427 -20.85 -14.61 34.24
N PRO A 428 -21.39 -13.61 33.52
CA PRO A 428 -22.11 -12.49 34.12
C PRO A 428 -23.32 -12.97 34.93
N ASP A 429 -23.78 -12.16 35.89
CA ASP A 429 -25.06 -12.43 36.55
C ASP A 429 -26.22 -12.31 35.53
N PRO A 430 -27.26 -13.16 35.58
CA PRO A 430 -28.40 -13.06 34.65
C PRO A 430 -29.17 -11.72 34.69
N THR A 431 -28.93 -10.89 35.70
CA THR A 431 -29.49 -9.53 35.84
C THR A 431 -28.48 -8.41 35.58
N ASP A 432 -27.19 -8.70 35.41
CA ASP A 432 -26.15 -7.70 35.13
C ASP A 432 -26.44 -7.00 33.79
N PRO A 433 -26.66 -5.67 33.76
CA PRO A 433 -26.85 -4.92 32.52
C PRO A 433 -25.55 -4.77 31.72
N ALA A 434 -24.37 -4.84 32.35
CA ALA A 434 -23.10 -4.50 31.72
C ALA A 434 -22.71 -5.44 30.56
N ILE A 435 -22.12 -4.86 29.52
CA ILE A 435 -21.49 -5.60 28.43
C ILE A 435 -20.02 -5.79 28.78
N GLN A 436 -19.62 -7.04 28.95
CA GLN A 436 -18.30 -7.43 29.45
C GLN A 436 -17.27 -7.42 28.31
N ARG A 437 -16.91 -6.21 27.85
CA ARG A 437 -16.01 -5.97 26.70
C ARG A 437 -14.61 -6.54 26.92
N VAL A 438 -14.05 -7.18 25.89
CA VAL A 438 -12.69 -7.71 25.86
C VAL A 438 -12.05 -7.43 24.51
N GLY A 439 -10.97 -6.64 24.49
CA GLY A 439 -10.30 -6.25 23.24
C GLY A 439 -11.15 -5.30 22.38
N ALA A 440 -10.90 -5.28 21.07
CA ALA A 440 -11.59 -4.42 20.12
C ALA A 440 -12.85 -5.09 19.55
N GLY A 441 -14.04 -4.59 19.92
CA GLY A 441 -15.31 -4.98 19.30
C GLY A 441 -15.86 -6.36 19.69
N LEU A 442 -15.44 -6.91 20.83
CA LEU A 442 -15.89 -8.21 21.35
C LEU A 442 -16.32 -8.10 22.82
N GLN A 443 -17.28 -8.93 23.21
CA GLN A 443 -17.69 -9.15 24.60
C GLN A 443 -17.47 -10.61 25.00
N ARG A 444 -17.13 -10.83 26.27
CA ARG A 444 -16.96 -12.14 26.88
C ARG A 444 -18.28 -12.61 27.49
N LEU A 445 -18.84 -13.70 26.97
CA LEU A 445 -20.11 -14.27 27.40
C LEU A 445 -19.94 -15.20 28.59
N ALA A 446 -18.95 -16.09 28.52
CA ALA A 446 -18.62 -17.06 29.56
C ALA A 446 -17.16 -17.52 29.42
N ARG A 447 -16.61 -18.10 30.48
CA ARG A 447 -15.36 -18.86 30.46
C ARG A 447 -15.64 -20.24 31.04
N LEU A 448 -15.30 -21.27 30.30
CA LEU A 448 -15.46 -22.68 30.68
C LEU A 448 -14.10 -23.31 30.94
N ARG A 449 -14.05 -24.34 31.79
CA ARG A 449 -12.93 -25.28 31.89
C ARG A 449 -13.39 -26.61 31.29
N ILE A 450 -12.58 -27.15 30.39
CA ILE A 450 -12.81 -28.41 29.69
C ILE A 450 -11.67 -29.37 30.04
N GLY A 451 -11.97 -30.44 30.78
CA GLY A 451 -10.98 -31.43 31.25
C GLY A 451 -10.57 -31.27 32.71
#